data_AF-A0A516IT17-F1
#
_entry.id   AF-A0A516IT17-F1
#
_cell.length_a   1.000
_cell.length_b   1.000
_cell.length_c   1.000
_cell.angle_alpha   90.00
_cell.angle_beta   90.00
_cell.angle_gamma   90.00
#
_symmetry.space_group_name_H-M   'P 1'
#
loop_
_entity.id
_entity.type
_entity.pdbx_description
1 polymer ?
#
loop_
_entity_poly.entity_id
_entity_poly.type
_entity_poly.pdbx_seq_one_letter_code
_entity_poly.pdbx_strand_id
1 'polypeptide(L)'
;MDNLTHGLVGAMLGQMGLKRLSGRAMATLVIAGNIPDIDALTTLVGTESLALRRGITHGPIALAVLPVLLAALVIAYDRWRPCKVPLRPGPLIIAAYIGTLSHPALDWLNSYGIRLLEPFSSRWFAGDTLFIIDIWVWVALTLSFLAARRSEKRGGDERRIAWMGFAVVGLYIFANGLFTGHSERATTALLEQRGVQPALVVANPVPGIFWQRKMLWRDAQGFGQGQSLLLHGIRLPGSRTPLGLEDPLLAAARERPDVRAFLFWSRMPIVIDIEGRRVLTDQRFTDRAGGEAPAQEGNRFRYNPFTIPLE
;
A
#
# COMPACT_ATOMS: atom_id res chain seq x y z
N MET A 1 2.53 0.04 -1.84
CA MET A 1 2.64 -0.76 -3.08
C MET A 1 3.82 -1.68 -2.94
N ASP A 2 3.93 -2.67 -3.82
CA ASP A 2 5.09 -3.55 -3.88
C ASP A 2 6.26 -2.89 -4.65
N ASN A 3 7.47 -3.38 -4.40
CA ASN A 3 8.72 -2.86 -4.98
C ASN A 3 8.77 -2.95 -6.51
N LEU A 4 8.08 -3.92 -7.13
CA LEU A 4 8.04 -4.04 -8.58
C LEU A 4 7.24 -2.88 -9.18
N THR A 5 6.09 -2.54 -8.60
CA THR A 5 5.30 -1.35 -8.99
C THR A 5 6.15 -0.09 -8.96
N HIS A 6 6.87 0.13 -7.85
CA HIS A 6 7.72 1.31 -7.68
C HIS A 6 8.86 1.38 -8.70
N GLY A 7 9.51 0.24 -8.98
CA GLY A 7 10.52 0.14 -10.03
C GLY A 7 9.97 0.43 -11.42
N LEU A 8 8.77 -0.08 -11.74
CA LEU A 8 8.08 0.17 -13.01
C LEU A 8 7.69 1.64 -13.17
N VAL A 9 7.23 2.29 -12.10
CA VAL A 9 6.92 3.73 -12.11
C VAL A 9 8.19 4.55 -12.34
N GLY A 10 9.29 4.24 -11.63
CA GLY A 10 10.59 4.86 -11.89
C GLY A 10 11.06 4.67 -13.34
N ALA A 11 10.85 3.49 -13.91
CA ALA A 11 11.18 3.20 -15.30
C ALA A 11 10.32 3.98 -16.30
N MET A 12 9.02 4.11 -16.03
CA MET A 12 8.08 4.90 -16.84
C MET A 12 8.40 6.39 -16.80
N LEU A 13 8.69 6.94 -15.62
CA LEU A 13 9.19 8.31 -15.44
C LEU A 13 10.46 8.54 -16.27
N GLY A 14 11.36 7.56 -16.31
CA GLY A 14 12.51 7.56 -17.20
C GLY A 14 12.12 7.68 -18.68
N GLN A 15 11.17 6.86 -19.15
CA GLN A 15 10.69 6.86 -20.53
C GLN A 15 9.92 8.14 -20.91
N MET A 16 9.28 8.82 -19.96
CA MET A 16 8.63 10.13 -20.17
C MET A 16 9.64 11.26 -20.46
N GLY A 17 10.93 10.99 -20.29
CA GLY A 17 12.04 11.87 -20.68
C GLY A 17 13.02 12.15 -19.56
N LEU A 18 12.71 11.79 -18.31
CA LEU A 18 13.59 12.09 -17.18
C LEU A 18 14.93 11.35 -17.26
N LYS A 19 15.00 10.21 -17.96
CA LYS A 19 16.27 9.51 -18.20
C LYS A 19 17.28 10.33 -19.02
N ARG A 20 16.82 11.36 -19.74
CA ARG A 20 17.66 12.23 -20.59
C ARG A 20 18.29 13.39 -19.82
N LEU A 21 17.89 13.63 -18.58
CA LEU A 21 18.36 14.75 -17.75
C LEU A 21 19.84 14.64 -17.35
N SER A 22 20.32 13.41 -17.14
CA SER A 22 21.69 13.11 -16.70
C SER A 22 22.05 11.68 -17.08
N GLY A 23 23.34 11.40 -17.27
CA GLY A 23 23.87 10.04 -17.15
C GLY A 23 23.37 9.39 -15.86
N ARG A 24 23.04 8.09 -15.94
CA ARG A 24 22.47 7.26 -14.86
C ARG A 24 21.06 7.60 -14.36
N ALA A 25 20.40 8.65 -14.88
CA ALA A 25 19.08 9.07 -14.40
C ALA A 25 18.01 7.97 -14.43
N MET A 26 18.00 7.10 -15.45
CA MET A 26 17.09 5.93 -15.50
C MET A 26 17.26 5.01 -14.29
N ALA A 27 18.51 4.63 -13.99
CA ALA A 27 18.80 3.74 -12.86
C ALA A 27 18.48 4.44 -11.54
N THR A 28 18.81 5.72 -11.43
CA THR A 28 18.48 6.54 -10.26
C THR A 28 16.98 6.58 -10.02
N LEU A 29 16.13 6.78 -11.03
CA LEU A 29 14.68 6.80 -10.86
C LEU A 29 14.13 5.47 -10.34
N VAL A 30 14.59 4.36 -10.90
CA VAL A 30 14.17 3.00 -10.49
C VAL A 30 14.59 2.69 -9.06
N ILE A 31 15.84 3.01 -8.70
CA ILE A 31 16.37 2.76 -7.35
C ILE A 31 15.71 3.72 -6.36
N ALA A 32 15.63 5.02 -6.67
CA ALA A 32 15.04 6.05 -5.82
C ALA A 32 13.59 5.73 -5.46
N GLY A 33 12.83 5.19 -6.42
CA GLY A 33 11.47 4.71 -6.20
C GLY A 33 11.37 3.58 -5.19
N ASN A 34 12.44 2.90 -4.80
CA ASN A 34 12.43 1.82 -3.82
C ASN A 34 13.14 2.17 -2.51
N ILE A 35 13.80 3.33 -2.44
CA ILE A 35 14.61 3.69 -1.27
C ILE A 35 13.81 3.86 0.03
N PRO A 36 12.58 4.40 0.05
CA PRO A 36 11.81 4.46 1.29
C PRO A 36 11.57 3.08 1.92
N ASP A 37 11.55 2.02 1.13
CA ASP A 37 11.36 0.63 1.57
C ASP A 37 12.66 -0.05 2.06
N ILE A 38 13.76 0.69 2.29
CA ILE A 38 14.92 0.12 3.02
C ILE A 38 14.56 -0.37 4.42
N ASP A 39 13.46 0.12 4.98
CA ASP A 39 12.90 -0.38 6.23
C ASP A 39 12.33 -1.80 6.12
N ALA A 40 12.26 -2.39 4.92
CA ALA A 40 11.83 -3.78 4.73
C ALA A 40 12.70 -4.77 5.51
N LEU A 41 13.95 -4.42 5.82
CA LEU A 41 14.81 -5.22 6.69
C LEU A 41 14.25 -5.38 8.12
N THR A 42 13.34 -4.50 8.56
CA THR A 42 12.68 -4.64 9.86
C THR A 42 11.78 -5.87 9.93
N THR A 43 11.40 -6.50 8.82
CA THR A 43 10.64 -7.77 8.87
C THR A 43 11.42 -8.90 9.55
N LEU A 44 12.74 -8.77 9.68
CA LEU A 44 13.58 -9.71 10.43
C LEU A 44 13.26 -9.74 11.94
N VAL A 45 12.60 -8.71 12.48
CA VAL A 45 12.19 -8.67 13.89
C VAL A 45 10.81 -9.26 14.14
N GLY A 46 10.14 -9.84 13.14
CA GLY A 46 8.81 -10.45 13.30
C GLY A 46 7.65 -9.47 13.20
N THR A 47 6.62 -9.68 14.02
CA THR A 47 5.36 -8.92 14.00
C THR A 47 5.56 -7.45 14.37
N GLU A 48 6.58 -7.16 15.16
CA GLU A 48 7.03 -5.83 15.57
C GLU A 48 7.36 -4.95 14.37
N SER A 49 7.70 -5.57 13.23
CA SER A 49 7.90 -4.87 11.97
C SER A 49 6.68 -4.05 11.53
N LEU A 50 5.45 -4.45 11.90
CA LEU A 50 4.23 -3.69 11.59
C LEU A 50 4.27 -2.26 12.14
N ALA A 51 4.91 -2.04 13.30
CA ALA A 51 5.06 -0.72 13.88
C ALA A 51 6.23 0.07 13.29
N LEU A 52 7.21 -0.61 12.69
CA LEU A 52 8.44 0.01 12.19
C LEU A 52 8.35 0.37 10.70
N ARG A 53 7.77 -0.52 9.90
CA ARG A 53 7.59 -0.37 8.45
C ARG A 53 6.79 0.87 8.12
N ARG A 54 7.11 1.47 6.97
CA ARG A 54 6.41 2.62 6.38
C ARG A 54 6.32 3.81 7.32
N GLY A 55 7.36 3.97 8.13
CA GLY A 55 7.49 4.93 9.20
C GLY A 55 8.49 6.02 8.89
N ILE A 56 9.58 6.02 9.65
CA ILE A 56 10.65 7.04 9.59
C ILE A 56 11.15 7.25 8.15
N THR A 57 11.34 6.18 7.38
CA THR A 57 11.85 6.23 5.99
C THR A 57 10.89 6.88 5.00
N HIS A 58 9.61 6.99 5.37
CA HIS A 58 8.54 7.62 4.59
C HIS A 58 8.20 9.03 5.11
N GLY A 59 8.83 9.44 6.22
CA GLY A 59 8.62 10.75 6.84
C GLY A 59 9.40 11.88 6.17
N PRO A 60 9.11 13.16 6.51
CA PRO A 60 9.64 14.31 5.77
C PRO A 60 11.17 14.41 5.83
N ILE A 61 11.78 14.04 6.97
CA ILE A 61 13.23 14.05 7.14
C ILE A 61 13.89 13.04 6.21
N ALA A 62 13.38 11.80 6.18
CA ALA A 62 13.92 10.76 5.31
C ALA A 62 13.71 11.10 3.83
N LEU A 63 12.52 11.60 3.45
CA LEU A 63 12.24 12.02 2.08
C LEU A 63 13.08 13.22 1.63
N ALA A 64 13.58 14.04 2.56
CA ALA A 64 14.55 15.10 2.26
C ALA A 64 15.97 14.56 2.07
N VAL A 65 16.40 13.59 2.89
CA VAL A 65 17.80 13.12 2.98
C VAL A 65 18.11 11.96 2.04
N LEU A 66 17.25 10.94 2.00
CA LEU A 66 17.44 9.70 1.23
C LEU A 66 17.73 9.92 -0.27
N PRO A 67 17.00 10.78 -1.02
CA PRO A 67 17.31 11.00 -2.44
C PRO A 67 18.67 11.70 -2.66
N VAL A 68 19.09 12.56 -1.73
CA VAL A 68 20.41 13.21 -1.78
C VAL A 68 21.52 12.20 -1.53
N LEU A 69 21.36 11.33 -0.52
CA LEU A 69 22.29 10.24 -0.24
C LEU A 69 22.43 9.30 -1.44
N LEU A 70 21.31 8.90 -2.06
CA LEU A 70 21.36 8.10 -3.29
C LEU A 70 22.12 8.82 -4.40
N ALA A 71 21.79 10.08 -4.67
CA ALA A 71 22.46 10.83 -5.73
C ALA A 71 23.96 10.93 -5.49
N ALA A 72 24.39 11.17 -4.24
CA ALA A 72 25.80 11.19 -3.85
C ALA A 72 26.48 9.83 -4.10
N LEU A 73 25.84 8.72 -3.74
CA LEU A 73 26.34 7.36 -4.01
C LEU A 73 26.46 7.09 -5.51
N VAL A 74 25.47 7.49 -6.31
CA VAL A 74 25.51 7.33 -7.77
C VAL A 74 26.61 8.18 -8.40
N ILE A 75 26.83 9.41 -7.92
CA ILE A 75 27.92 10.29 -8.36
C ILE A 75 29.28 9.67 -8.00
N ALA A 76 29.45 9.17 -6.78
CA ALA A 76 30.68 8.51 -6.35
C ALA A 76 30.95 7.25 -7.19
N TYR A 77 29.91 6.45 -7.45
CA TYR A 77 30.02 5.27 -8.31
C TYR A 77 30.37 5.64 -9.76
N ASP A 78 29.81 6.72 -10.31
CA ASP A 78 30.14 7.19 -11.65
C ASP A 78 31.59 7.69 -11.76
N ARG A 79 32.14 8.30 -10.72
CA ARG A 79 33.58 8.67 -10.69
C ARG A 79 34.49 7.45 -10.77
N TRP A 80 34.10 6.34 -10.14
CA TRP A 80 34.85 5.09 -10.19
C TRP A 80 34.61 4.32 -11.50
N ARG A 81 33.38 4.35 -12.02
CA ARG A 81 32.95 3.68 -13.25
C ARG A 81 32.17 4.65 -14.13
N PRO A 82 32.85 5.51 -14.91
CA PRO A 82 32.18 6.52 -15.72
C PRO A 82 31.23 5.90 -16.74
N CYS A 83 30.00 6.41 -16.80
CA CYS A 83 29.08 6.04 -17.87
C CYS A 83 29.34 6.87 -19.16
N LYS A 84 28.90 6.35 -20.31
CA LYS A 84 29.13 7.01 -21.62
C LYS A 84 28.43 8.37 -21.74
N VAL A 85 27.30 8.53 -21.06
CA VAL A 85 26.52 9.77 -21.07
C VAL A 85 26.98 10.63 -19.90
N PRO A 86 27.38 11.90 -20.09
CA PRO A 86 27.83 12.74 -18.99
C PRO A 86 26.81 12.82 -17.85
N LEU A 87 27.26 12.53 -16.64
CA LEU A 87 26.47 12.70 -15.42
C LEU A 87 26.43 14.18 -15.05
N ARG A 88 25.23 14.68 -14.75
CA ARG A 88 24.98 16.05 -14.27
C ARG A 88 24.41 15.98 -12.85
N PRO A 89 25.17 16.40 -11.81
CA PRO A 89 24.76 16.22 -10.42
C PRO A 89 23.39 16.82 -10.07
N GLY A 90 23.13 18.08 -10.46
CA GLY A 90 21.86 18.76 -10.18
C GLY A 90 20.65 18.01 -10.76
N PRO A 91 20.60 17.76 -12.08
CA PRO A 91 19.51 16.98 -12.68
C PRO A 91 19.38 15.54 -12.15
N LEU A 92 20.48 14.91 -11.72
CA LEU A 92 20.44 13.60 -11.08
C LEU A 92 19.76 13.64 -9.71
N ILE A 93 20.03 14.68 -8.91
CA ILE A 93 19.35 14.91 -7.63
C ILE A 93 17.86 15.11 -7.85
N ILE A 94 17.48 15.88 -8.87
CA ILE A 94 16.06 16.07 -9.25
C ILE A 94 15.42 14.71 -9.61
N ALA A 95 16.10 13.88 -10.42
CA ALA A 95 15.61 12.55 -10.76
C ALA A 95 15.47 11.65 -9.52
N ALA A 96 16.40 11.73 -8.57
CA ALA A 96 16.31 11.01 -7.30
C ALA A 96 15.09 11.48 -6.48
N TYR A 97 14.86 12.78 -6.34
CA TYR A 97 13.68 13.30 -5.66
C TYR A 97 12.38 12.86 -6.32
N ILE A 98 12.27 12.97 -7.66
CA ILE A 98 11.05 12.56 -8.36
C ILE A 98 10.78 11.06 -8.15
N GLY A 99 11.82 10.22 -8.26
CA GLY A 99 11.68 8.78 -8.00
C GLY A 99 11.27 8.51 -6.55
N THR A 100 11.98 9.08 -5.57
CA THR A 100 11.70 8.86 -4.15
C THR A 100 10.33 9.38 -3.72
N LEU A 101 9.89 10.55 -4.19
CA LEU A 101 8.58 11.12 -3.83
C LEU A 101 7.41 10.38 -4.50
N SER A 102 7.63 9.70 -5.62
CA SER A 102 6.60 8.85 -6.24
C SER A 102 6.19 7.67 -5.35
N HIS A 103 7.11 7.19 -4.50
CA HIS A 103 6.88 6.04 -3.64
C HIS A 103 5.83 6.29 -2.55
N PRO A 104 6.00 7.24 -1.60
CA PRO A 104 4.99 7.49 -0.56
C PRO A 104 3.67 7.98 -1.17
N ALA A 105 3.69 8.63 -2.33
CA ALA A 105 2.47 9.01 -3.03
C ALA A 105 1.62 7.79 -3.43
N LEU A 106 2.25 6.72 -3.93
CA LEU A 106 1.56 5.46 -4.26
C LEU A 106 1.26 4.62 -3.03
N ASP A 107 2.12 4.67 -2.02
CA ASP A 107 1.92 3.94 -0.78
C ASP A 107 0.78 4.52 0.06
N TRP A 108 0.52 5.83 -0.03
CA TRP A 108 -0.65 6.45 0.56
C TRP A 108 -1.96 5.90 0.00
N LEU A 109 -2.01 5.51 -1.28
CA LEU A 109 -3.23 5.06 -1.95
C LEU A 109 -3.70 3.65 -1.54
N ASN A 110 -2.92 2.91 -0.77
CA ASN A 110 -3.28 1.55 -0.35
C ASN A 110 -3.91 1.49 1.04
N SER A 111 -4.50 0.34 1.37
CA SER A 111 -5.18 0.11 2.65
C SER A 111 -4.25 -0.21 3.83
N TYR A 112 -2.96 -0.50 3.58
CA TYR A 112 -1.98 -0.72 4.64
C TYR A 112 -1.59 0.61 5.29
N GLY A 113 -1.40 1.65 4.48
CA GLY A 113 -1.10 3.00 4.90
C GLY A 113 0.38 3.28 5.19
N ILE A 114 0.68 4.54 5.48
CA ILE A 114 2.03 5.06 5.76
C ILE A 114 1.99 6.15 6.84
N ARG A 115 3.10 6.38 7.54
CA ARG A 115 3.25 7.50 8.50
C ARG A 115 3.98 8.68 7.85
N LEU A 116 3.27 9.42 7.00
CA LEU A 116 3.81 10.55 6.21
C LEU A 116 4.48 11.66 7.04
N LEU A 117 4.09 11.80 8.31
CA LEU A 117 4.53 12.89 9.18
C LEU A 117 5.53 12.43 10.25
N GLU A 118 6.00 11.19 10.20
CA GLU A 118 7.01 10.68 11.13
C GLU A 118 8.32 11.49 11.00
N PRO A 119 9.01 11.89 12.10
CA PRO A 119 8.74 11.62 13.51
C PRO A 119 7.88 12.70 14.21
N PHE A 120 7.35 13.68 13.48
CA PHE A 120 6.55 14.76 14.06
C PHE A 120 5.14 14.28 14.47
N SER A 121 4.61 13.27 13.77
CA SER A 121 3.36 12.60 14.13
C SER A 121 3.36 11.16 13.64
N SER A 122 3.00 10.23 14.53
CA SER A 122 2.89 8.80 14.22
C SER A 122 1.54 8.39 13.62
N ARG A 123 0.78 9.35 13.08
CA ARG A 123 -0.51 9.10 12.45
C ARG A 123 -0.33 8.28 11.16
N TRP A 124 -1.16 7.25 11.00
CA TRP A 124 -1.29 6.48 9.77
C TRP A 124 -2.22 7.16 8.76
N PHE A 125 -1.79 7.20 7.50
CA PHE A 125 -2.54 7.69 6.35
C PHE A 125 -2.76 6.56 5.37
N ALA A 126 -4.02 6.30 5.00
CA ALA A 126 -4.41 5.28 4.04
C ALA A 126 -5.55 5.82 3.16
N GLY A 127 -5.45 5.58 1.85
CA GLY A 127 -6.44 6.02 0.86
C GLY A 127 -7.36 4.91 0.36
N ASP A 128 -7.13 3.65 0.75
CA ASP A 128 -7.99 2.49 0.46
C ASP A 128 -8.41 2.35 -1.03
N THR A 129 -7.58 2.86 -1.93
CA THR A 129 -7.89 2.97 -3.37
C THR A 129 -7.38 1.76 -4.14
N LEU A 130 -6.19 1.30 -3.79
CA LEU A 130 -5.49 0.25 -4.53
C LEU A 130 -5.04 -0.88 -3.61
N PHE A 131 -5.04 -2.10 -4.15
CA PHE A 131 -4.42 -3.22 -3.47
C PHE A 131 -2.88 -3.10 -3.52
N ILE A 132 -2.17 -3.67 -2.55
CA ILE A 132 -0.70 -3.53 -2.43
C ILE A 132 0.02 -4.08 -3.67
N ILE A 133 -0.50 -5.17 -4.25
CA ILE A 133 -0.01 -5.82 -5.46
C ILE A 133 -1.11 -5.72 -6.54
N ASP A 134 -1.17 -4.60 -7.24
CA ASP A 134 -2.20 -4.38 -8.26
C ASP A 134 -1.74 -4.93 -9.62
N ILE A 135 -2.29 -6.10 -10.00
CA ILE A 135 -1.96 -6.77 -11.27
C ILE A 135 -2.31 -5.93 -12.50
N TRP A 136 -3.32 -5.07 -12.43
CA TRP A 136 -3.74 -4.23 -13.55
C TRP A 136 -2.76 -3.09 -13.75
N VAL A 137 -2.26 -2.51 -12.66
CA VAL A 137 -1.16 -1.53 -12.69
C VAL A 137 0.11 -2.17 -13.25
N TRP A 138 0.45 -3.39 -12.83
CA TRP A 138 1.60 -4.13 -13.37
C TRP A 138 1.51 -4.33 -14.88
N VAL A 139 0.37 -4.85 -15.36
CA VAL A 139 0.14 -5.10 -16.79
C VAL A 139 0.22 -3.78 -17.57
N ALA A 140 -0.48 -2.74 -17.12
CA ALA A 140 -0.50 -1.45 -17.81
C ALA A 140 0.88 -0.80 -17.88
N LEU A 141 1.63 -0.75 -16.77
CA LEU A 141 2.98 -0.17 -16.73
C LEU A 141 3.97 -1.01 -17.57
N THR A 142 3.91 -2.34 -17.46
CA THR A 142 4.83 -3.23 -18.19
C THR A 142 4.62 -3.12 -19.69
N LEU A 143 3.37 -3.23 -20.17
CA LEU A 143 3.05 -3.11 -21.59
C LEU A 143 3.43 -1.74 -22.13
N SER A 144 3.12 -0.67 -21.40
CA SER A 144 3.47 0.70 -21.79
C SER A 144 4.98 0.90 -21.86
N PHE A 145 5.72 0.38 -20.88
CA PHE A 145 7.18 0.43 -20.86
C PHE A 145 7.79 -0.32 -22.04
N LEU A 146 7.34 -1.55 -22.30
CA LEU A 146 7.83 -2.36 -23.41
C LEU A 146 7.53 -1.71 -24.77
N ALA A 147 6.33 -1.14 -24.93
CA ALA A 147 5.94 -0.40 -26.12
C ALA A 147 6.80 0.85 -26.31
N ALA A 148 7.04 1.64 -25.25
CA ALA A 148 7.92 2.79 -25.29
C ALA A 148 9.35 2.38 -25.66
N ARG A 149 9.91 1.33 -25.06
CA ARG A 149 11.24 0.81 -25.41
C ARG A 149 11.32 0.34 -26.87
N ARG A 150 10.28 -0.31 -27.38
CA ARG A 150 10.25 -0.79 -28.77
C ARG A 150 10.18 0.38 -29.74
N SER A 151 9.42 1.43 -29.41
CA SER A 151 9.36 2.67 -30.18
C SER A 151 10.72 3.37 -30.20
N GLU A 152 11.35 3.53 -29.03
CA GLU A 152 12.69 4.11 -28.89
C GLU A 152 13.72 3.41 -29.80
N LYS A 153 13.75 2.08 -29.78
CA LYS A 153 14.66 1.28 -30.62
C LYS A 153 14.42 1.45 -32.12
N ARG A 154 13.22 1.84 -32.52
CA ARG A 154 12.82 2.08 -33.91
C ARG A 154 12.92 3.54 -34.32
N GLY A 155 13.45 4.41 -33.45
CA GLY A 155 13.50 5.86 -33.68
C GLY A 155 12.12 6.54 -33.62
N GLY A 156 11.12 5.90 -33.03
CA GLY A 156 9.79 6.47 -32.82
C GLY A 156 9.70 7.32 -31.54
N ASP A 157 8.52 7.88 -31.29
CA ASP A 157 8.26 8.74 -30.12
C ASP A 157 7.94 7.89 -28.88
N GLU A 158 8.98 7.51 -28.12
CA GLU A 158 8.80 6.74 -26.89
C GLU A 158 8.13 7.55 -25.78
N ARG A 159 8.33 8.87 -25.78
CA ARG A 159 7.83 9.77 -24.72
C ARG A 159 6.31 9.83 -24.78
N ARG A 160 5.74 9.96 -25.99
CA ARG A 160 4.28 9.95 -26.17
C ARG A 160 3.66 8.66 -25.66
N ILE A 161 4.23 7.50 -26.01
CA ILE A 161 3.73 6.20 -25.53
C ILE A 161 3.83 6.11 -24.00
N ALA A 162 4.96 6.57 -23.43
CA ALA A 162 5.15 6.56 -21.99
C ALA A 162 4.12 7.45 -21.26
N TRP A 163 3.87 8.66 -21.77
CA TRP A 163 2.85 9.57 -21.22
C TRP A 163 1.44 9.00 -21.35
N MET A 164 1.09 8.37 -22.48
CA MET A 164 -0.20 7.69 -22.64
C MET A 164 -0.38 6.56 -21.62
N GLY A 165 0.64 5.69 -21.47
CA GLY A 165 0.62 4.63 -20.48
C GLY A 165 0.47 5.15 -19.05
N PHE A 166 1.23 6.19 -18.71
CA PHE A 166 1.14 6.86 -17.41
C PHE A 166 -0.24 7.48 -17.17
N ALA A 167 -0.83 8.12 -18.18
CA ALA A 167 -2.18 8.67 -18.11
C ALA A 167 -3.26 7.59 -17.93
N VAL A 168 -3.13 6.43 -18.59
CA VAL A 168 -4.04 5.29 -18.41
C VAL A 168 -3.97 4.77 -16.97
N VAL A 169 -2.77 4.62 -16.40
CA VAL A 169 -2.62 4.22 -14.99
C VAL A 169 -3.19 5.29 -14.06
N GLY A 170 -2.93 6.57 -14.31
CA GLY A 170 -3.50 7.67 -13.54
C GLY A 170 -5.04 7.68 -13.56
N LEU A 171 -5.65 7.45 -14.73
CA LEU A 171 -7.10 7.34 -14.88
C LEU A 171 -7.66 6.13 -14.12
N TYR A 172 -6.99 4.98 -14.20
CA TYR A 172 -7.36 3.79 -13.45
C TYR A 172 -7.34 4.03 -11.93
N ILE A 173 -6.28 4.65 -11.42
CA ILE A 173 -6.16 5.00 -10.00
C ILE A 173 -7.28 5.96 -9.59
N PHE A 174 -7.50 7.01 -10.38
CA PHE A 174 -8.54 8.00 -10.11
C PHE A 174 -9.94 7.38 -10.08
N ALA A 175 -10.27 6.54 -11.06
CA ALA A 175 -11.55 5.83 -11.12
C ALA A 175 -11.73 4.89 -9.92
N ASN A 176 -10.68 4.18 -9.50
CA ASN A 176 -10.72 3.35 -8.29
C ASN A 176 -10.95 4.19 -7.03
N GLY A 177 -10.38 5.39 -6.94
CA GLY A 177 -10.58 6.29 -5.81
C GLY A 177 -12.00 6.82 -5.73
N LEU A 178 -12.58 7.19 -6.89
CA LEU A 178 -14.00 7.55 -6.98
C LEU A 178 -14.91 6.39 -6.57
N PHE A 179 -14.59 5.17 -7.00
CA PHE A 179 -15.36 3.99 -6.61
C PHE A 179 -15.30 3.74 -5.11
N THR A 180 -14.09 3.73 -4.51
CA THR A 180 -13.89 3.62 -3.06
C THR A 180 -14.73 4.66 -2.30
N GLY A 181 -14.59 5.96 -2.65
CA GLY A 181 -15.33 7.03 -1.97
C GLY A 181 -16.84 6.99 -2.20
N HIS A 182 -17.33 6.45 -3.33
CA HIS A 182 -18.74 6.19 -3.55
C HIS A 182 -19.24 5.04 -2.66
N SER A 183 -18.52 3.91 -2.63
CA SER A 183 -18.87 2.73 -1.84
C SER A 183 -18.93 3.02 -0.34
N GLU A 184 -18.01 3.83 0.19
CA GLU A 184 -18.01 4.24 1.61
C GLU A 184 -19.21 5.11 1.96
N ARG A 185 -19.49 6.14 1.14
CA ARG A 185 -20.64 7.04 1.36
C ARG A 185 -21.97 6.29 1.26
N ALA A 186 -22.13 5.45 0.24
CA ALA A 186 -23.35 4.69 0.04
C ALA A 186 -23.54 3.59 1.11
N THR A 187 -22.45 2.99 1.61
CA THR A 187 -22.49 2.04 2.74
C THR A 187 -22.89 2.75 4.04
N THR A 188 -22.33 3.93 4.30
CA THR A 188 -22.68 4.75 5.47
C THR A 188 -24.17 5.09 5.46
N ALA A 189 -24.69 5.61 4.35
CA ALA A 189 -26.11 5.94 4.19
C ALA A 189 -27.02 4.70 4.38
N LEU A 190 -26.62 3.53 3.86
CA LEU A 190 -27.38 2.29 4.02
C LEU A 190 -27.39 1.80 5.48
N LEU A 191 -26.29 1.98 6.22
CA LEU A 191 -26.21 1.64 7.64
C LEU A 191 -27.09 2.58 8.47
N GLU A 192 -27.06 3.88 8.20
CA GLU A 192 -27.90 4.88 8.88
C GLU A 192 -29.40 4.60 8.67
N GLN A 193 -29.81 4.23 7.46
CA GLN A 193 -31.19 3.81 7.18
C GLN A 193 -31.62 2.56 7.96
N ARG A 194 -30.67 1.69 8.34
CA ARG A 194 -30.89 0.51 9.18
C ARG A 194 -30.77 0.84 10.67
N GLY A 195 -30.66 2.11 11.05
CA GLY A 195 -30.50 2.55 12.44
C GLY A 195 -29.11 2.30 13.03
N VAL A 196 -28.11 2.01 12.20
CA VAL A 196 -26.71 1.83 12.62
C VAL A 196 -25.94 3.12 12.36
N GLN A 197 -25.26 3.63 13.38
CA GLN A 197 -24.36 4.79 13.29
C GLN A 197 -22.90 4.30 13.26
N PRO A 198 -22.29 4.10 12.08
CA PRO A 198 -20.94 3.57 12.00
C PRO A 198 -19.91 4.60 12.45
N ALA A 199 -18.99 4.19 13.32
CA ALA A 199 -17.83 5.00 13.70
C ALA A 199 -16.75 4.99 12.61
N LEU A 200 -16.68 3.93 11.81
CA LEU A 200 -15.73 3.79 10.71
C LEU A 200 -16.31 2.87 9.64
N VAL A 201 -16.20 3.29 8.38
CA VAL A 201 -16.46 2.49 7.17
C VAL A 201 -15.20 2.51 6.33
N VAL A 202 -14.82 1.35 5.78
CA VAL A 202 -13.66 1.18 4.90
C VAL A 202 -14.07 0.36 3.70
N ALA A 203 -13.83 0.88 2.50
CA ALA A 203 -13.95 0.13 1.24
C ALA A 203 -12.60 -0.51 0.88
N ASN A 204 -12.34 -1.72 1.39
CA ASN A 204 -11.04 -2.36 1.17
C ASN A 204 -10.94 -2.97 -0.25
N PRO A 205 -9.93 -2.63 -1.07
CA PRO A 205 -9.70 -3.24 -2.37
C PRO A 205 -9.43 -4.74 -2.27
N VAL A 206 -9.98 -5.49 -3.25
CA VAL A 206 -9.84 -6.96 -3.32
C VAL A 206 -8.72 -7.33 -4.30
N PRO A 207 -7.82 -8.26 -3.96
CA PRO A 207 -6.73 -8.69 -4.84
C PRO A 207 -7.24 -9.11 -6.23
N GLY A 208 -6.74 -8.47 -7.29
CA GLY A 208 -7.08 -8.78 -8.68
C GLY A 208 -8.47 -8.35 -9.16
N ILE A 209 -9.38 -7.97 -8.26
CA ILE A 209 -10.79 -7.67 -8.57
C ILE A 209 -11.07 -6.18 -8.32
N PHE A 210 -10.58 -5.31 -9.20
CA PHE A 210 -10.67 -3.85 -9.00
C PHE A 210 -12.12 -3.33 -8.98
N TRP A 211 -13.06 -4.04 -9.60
CA TRP A 211 -14.49 -3.70 -9.64
C TRP A 211 -15.26 -4.14 -8.38
N GLN A 212 -14.56 -4.66 -7.37
CA GLN A 212 -15.13 -5.03 -6.08
C GLN A 212 -14.40 -4.31 -4.93
N ARG A 213 -15.17 -3.95 -3.90
CA ARG A 213 -14.68 -3.55 -2.59
C ARG A 213 -15.25 -4.46 -1.53
N LYS A 214 -14.39 -4.91 -0.62
CA LYS A 214 -14.82 -5.53 0.63
C LYS A 214 -15.22 -4.40 1.58
N MET A 215 -16.50 -4.29 1.86
CA MET A 215 -17.02 -3.25 2.75
C MET A 215 -16.88 -3.72 4.18
N LEU A 216 -16.20 -2.90 4.99
CA LEU A 216 -15.97 -3.15 6.41
C LEU A 216 -16.54 -1.97 7.18
N TRP A 217 -17.32 -2.25 8.21
CA TRP A 217 -17.85 -1.20 9.07
C TRP A 217 -17.77 -1.63 10.52
N ARG A 218 -17.70 -0.65 11.41
CA ARG A 218 -17.78 -0.86 12.87
C ARG A 218 -18.42 0.33 13.54
N ASP A 219 -19.03 0.07 14.68
CA ASP A 219 -19.59 1.06 15.59
C ASP A 219 -19.05 0.81 17.02
N ALA A 220 -19.72 1.36 18.03
CA ALA A 220 -19.31 1.23 19.42
C ALA A 220 -19.43 -0.21 19.99
N GLN A 221 -20.32 -1.06 19.46
CA GLN A 221 -20.64 -2.37 20.06
C GLN A 221 -20.26 -3.55 19.16
N GLY A 222 -19.96 -3.33 17.87
CA GLY A 222 -19.61 -4.42 16.97
C GLY A 222 -19.05 -3.98 15.62
N PHE A 223 -18.76 -4.97 14.78
CA PHE A 223 -18.36 -4.80 13.39
C PHE A 223 -19.20 -5.67 12.47
N GLY A 224 -19.20 -5.31 11.19
CA GLY A 224 -19.81 -6.10 10.12
C GLY A 224 -19.02 -5.97 8.82
N GLN A 225 -19.34 -6.88 7.89
CA GLN A 225 -18.66 -6.97 6.60
C GLN A 225 -19.67 -7.17 5.49
N GLY A 226 -19.35 -6.73 4.29
CA GLY A 226 -20.10 -7.01 3.07
C GLY A 226 -19.28 -6.68 1.84
N GLN A 227 -19.95 -6.36 0.74
CA GLN A 227 -19.29 -6.10 -0.53
C GLN A 227 -19.98 -4.98 -1.31
N SER A 228 -19.20 -4.23 -2.07
CA SER A 228 -19.67 -3.29 -3.07
C SER A 228 -19.13 -3.71 -4.43
N LEU A 229 -20.01 -3.91 -5.39
CA LEU A 229 -19.68 -4.26 -6.77
C LEU A 229 -20.00 -3.05 -7.65
N LEU A 230 -19.06 -2.67 -8.51
CA LEU A 230 -19.15 -1.47 -9.34
C LEU A 230 -20.49 -1.36 -10.10
N LEU A 231 -20.99 -2.49 -10.61
CA LEU A 231 -22.22 -2.56 -11.41
C LEU A 231 -23.45 -3.10 -10.67
N HIS A 232 -23.28 -3.72 -9.50
CA HIS A 232 -24.36 -4.43 -8.79
C HIS A 232 -24.67 -3.83 -7.41
N GLY A 233 -24.08 -2.68 -7.09
CA GLY A 233 -24.33 -1.95 -5.85
C GLY A 233 -23.74 -2.64 -4.61
N ILE A 234 -24.33 -2.32 -3.46
CA ILE A 234 -23.84 -2.75 -2.14
C ILE A 234 -24.67 -3.90 -1.60
N ARG A 235 -23.98 -4.93 -1.08
CA ARG A 235 -24.56 -6.05 -0.36
C ARG A 235 -23.97 -6.09 1.05
N LEU A 236 -24.76 -5.67 2.03
CA LEU A 236 -24.43 -5.73 3.46
C LEU A 236 -25.34 -6.74 4.15
N PRO A 237 -24.80 -7.89 4.61
CA PRO A 237 -25.43 -8.73 5.61
C PRO A 237 -25.89 -7.92 6.83
N GLY A 238 -26.98 -8.36 7.46
CA GLY A 238 -27.51 -7.74 8.69
C GLY A 238 -26.83 -8.23 9.97
N SER A 239 -25.88 -9.18 9.88
CA SER A 239 -25.20 -9.73 11.05
C SER A 239 -24.15 -8.76 11.57
N ARG A 240 -24.18 -8.55 12.89
CA ARG A 240 -23.21 -7.76 13.63
C ARG A 240 -22.48 -8.67 14.59
N THR A 241 -21.16 -8.57 14.62
CA THR A 241 -20.30 -9.39 15.48
C THR A 241 -19.63 -8.50 16.52
N PRO A 242 -19.53 -8.94 17.80
CA PRO A 242 -18.77 -8.21 18.80
C PRO A 242 -17.30 -8.05 18.40
N LEU A 243 -16.69 -6.90 18.73
CA LEU A 243 -15.29 -6.62 18.41
C LEU A 243 -14.30 -7.54 19.14
N GLY A 244 -14.68 -8.07 20.31
CA GLY A 244 -13.83 -8.91 21.15
C GLY A 244 -12.69 -8.17 21.87
N LEU A 245 -12.63 -6.84 21.79
CA LEU A 245 -11.53 -6.05 22.40
C LEU A 245 -11.54 -6.00 23.94
N GLU A 246 -12.61 -6.50 24.56
CA GLU A 246 -12.75 -6.64 26.01
C GLU A 246 -12.25 -8.01 26.52
N ASP A 247 -11.66 -8.82 25.65
CA ASP A 247 -11.15 -10.14 26.00
C ASP A 247 -10.06 -10.08 27.11
N PRO A 248 -10.18 -10.86 28.20
CA PRO A 248 -9.18 -10.89 29.26
C PRO A 248 -7.78 -11.30 28.78
N LEU A 249 -7.67 -12.18 27.79
CA LEU A 249 -6.39 -12.58 27.22
C LEU A 249 -5.75 -11.43 26.46
N LEU A 250 -6.54 -10.60 25.76
CA LEU A 250 -6.01 -9.39 25.15
C LEU A 250 -5.48 -8.44 26.23
N ALA A 251 -6.23 -8.24 27.31
CA ALA A 251 -5.80 -7.39 28.43
C ALA A 251 -4.47 -7.87 29.05
N ALA A 252 -4.33 -9.19 29.27
CA ALA A 252 -3.10 -9.80 29.78
C ALA A 252 -1.92 -9.68 28.78
N ALA A 253 -2.22 -9.74 27.49
CA ALA A 253 -1.22 -9.73 26.41
C ALA A 253 -0.81 -8.31 25.96
N ARG A 254 -1.44 -7.22 26.43
CA ARG A 254 -1.21 -5.85 25.93
C ARG A 254 0.24 -5.38 25.99
N GLU A 255 0.99 -5.82 27.00
CA GLU A 255 2.39 -5.44 27.18
C GLU A 255 3.36 -6.27 26.33
N ARG A 256 2.89 -7.32 25.66
CA ARG A 256 3.72 -8.10 24.74
C ARG A 256 4.13 -7.22 23.55
N PRO A 257 5.42 -7.23 23.13
CA PRO A 257 5.91 -6.36 22.06
C PRO A 257 5.16 -6.53 20.72
N ASP A 258 4.83 -7.76 20.34
CA ASP A 258 4.07 -8.11 19.15
C ASP A 258 2.65 -7.51 19.17
N VAL A 259 1.94 -7.65 20.29
CA VAL A 259 0.59 -7.11 20.49
C VAL A 259 0.59 -5.60 20.46
N ARG A 260 1.54 -4.95 21.17
CA ARG A 260 1.64 -3.48 21.19
C ARG A 260 1.94 -2.93 19.79
N ALA A 261 2.87 -3.54 19.07
CA ALA A 261 3.21 -3.15 17.71
C ALA A 261 2.02 -3.31 16.77
N PHE A 262 1.28 -4.41 16.91
CA PHE A 262 0.09 -4.67 16.11
C PHE A 262 -1.03 -3.67 16.39
N LEU A 263 -1.35 -3.40 17.66
CA LEU A 263 -2.38 -2.43 18.03
C LEU A 263 -2.03 -1.01 17.58
N PHE A 264 -0.74 -0.67 17.56
CA PHE A 264 -0.26 0.61 17.02
C PHE A 264 -0.46 0.74 15.49
N TRP A 265 -0.29 -0.36 14.75
CA TRP A 265 -0.48 -0.40 13.30
C TRP A 265 -1.95 -0.58 12.88
N SER A 266 -2.72 -1.31 13.67
CA SER A 266 -4.06 -1.77 13.29
C SER A 266 -5.06 -0.62 13.27
N ARG A 267 -5.76 -0.46 12.14
CA ARG A 267 -6.85 0.50 11.97
C ARG A 267 -8.19 -0.08 12.41
N MET A 268 -8.37 -1.39 12.28
CA MET A 268 -9.62 -2.08 12.62
C MET A 268 -9.34 -3.33 13.47
N PRO A 269 -8.78 -3.20 14.68
CA PRO A 269 -8.44 -4.35 15.51
C PRO A 269 -9.72 -5.04 15.98
N ILE A 270 -9.68 -6.38 15.96
CA ILE A 270 -10.72 -7.28 16.47
C ILE A 270 -10.06 -8.50 17.13
N VAL A 271 -10.77 -9.11 18.09
CA VAL A 271 -10.40 -10.41 18.66
C VAL A 271 -11.46 -11.43 18.29
N ILE A 272 -11.03 -12.52 17.67
CA ILE A 272 -11.90 -13.60 17.21
C ILE A 272 -11.37 -14.95 17.68
N ASP A 273 -12.25 -15.93 17.72
CA ASP A 273 -11.86 -17.32 17.93
C ASP A 273 -11.50 -17.99 16.60
N ILE A 274 -10.30 -18.53 16.45
CA ILE A 274 -9.91 -19.37 15.31
C ILE A 274 -9.52 -20.74 15.86
N GLU A 275 -10.31 -21.76 15.52
CA GLU A 275 -10.04 -23.16 15.91
C GLU A 275 -9.88 -23.32 17.43
N GLY A 276 -10.70 -22.61 18.22
CA GLY A 276 -10.66 -22.66 19.68
C GLY A 276 -9.57 -21.81 20.32
N ARG A 277 -8.82 -21.02 19.55
CA ARG A 277 -7.79 -20.10 20.03
C ARG A 277 -8.23 -18.66 19.86
N ARG A 278 -8.04 -17.84 20.89
CA ARG A 278 -8.29 -16.41 20.82
C ARG A 278 -7.13 -15.71 20.13
N VAL A 279 -7.44 -14.98 19.06
CA VAL A 279 -6.44 -14.28 18.25
C VAL A 279 -6.82 -12.82 18.06
N LEU A 280 -5.82 -11.94 18.16
CA LEU A 280 -5.90 -10.55 17.75
C LEU A 280 -5.58 -10.45 16.25
N THR A 281 -6.44 -9.75 15.52
CA THR A 281 -6.27 -9.53 14.07
C THR A 281 -6.92 -8.22 13.64
N ASP A 282 -6.75 -7.84 12.37
CA ASP A 282 -7.29 -6.61 11.79
C ASP A 282 -8.33 -7.00 10.75
N GLN A 283 -9.55 -6.47 10.92
CA GLN A 283 -10.70 -6.79 10.08
C GLN A 283 -10.39 -6.69 8.58
N ARG A 284 -9.50 -5.77 8.16
CA ARG A 284 -9.09 -5.56 6.76
C ARG A 284 -8.45 -6.79 6.13
N PHE A 285 -7.76 -7.61 6.93
CA PHE A 285 -6.96 -8.75 6.45
C PHE A 285 -7.54 -10.10 6.88
N THR A 286 -8.79 -10.12 7.36
CA THR A 286 -9.51 -11.35 7.69
C THR A 286 -10.46 -11.75 6.57
N ASP A 287 -10.52 -13.03 6.23
CA ASP A 287 -11.45 -13.57 5.21
C ASP A 287 -12.86 -13.84 5.74
N ARG A 288 -13.12 -13.66 7.04
CA ARG A 288 -14.44 -13.92 7.65
C ARG A 288 -15.50 -12.90 7.21
N ALA A 289 -15.98 -13.03 5.99
CA ALA A 289 -17.31 -12.61 5.61
C ALA A 289 -18.31 -13.46 6.41
N GLY A 290 -19.16 -12.81 7.21
CA GLY A 290 -20.28 -13.40 7.96
C GLY A 290 -20.35 -14.93 8.07
N GLY A 291 -19.91 -15.48 9.19
CA GLY A 291 -20.40 -16.77 9.70
C GLY A 291 -19.89 -18.07 9.04
N GLU A 292 -19.24 -18.05 7.89
CA GLU A 292 -18.73 -19.29 7.28
C GLU A 292 -17.19 -19.37 7.35
N ALA A 293 -16.71 -20.42 8.02
CA ALA A 293 -15.32 -20.82 7.97
C ALA A 293 -15.02 -21.31 6.54
N PRO A 294 -13.93 -20.86 5.89
CA PRO A 294 -13.54 -21.48 4.63
C PRO A 294 -13.19 -22.95 4.91
N ALA A 295 -13.76 -23.85 4.10
CA ALA A 295 -13.42 -25.25 4.10
C ALA A 295 -11.93 -25.42 3.74
N GLN A 296 -11.21 -26.07 4.65
CA GLN A 296 -9.98 -26.85 4.44
C GLN A 296 -8.79 -26.18 3.75
N GLU A 297 -7.71 -25.98 4.51
CA GLU A 297 -6.49 -26.79 4.38
C GLU A 297 -5.54 -26.44 5.54
N GLY A 298 -5.00 -27.49 6.16
CA GLY A 298 -4.18 -27.39 7.36
C GLY A 298 -2.94 -26.51 7.17
N ASN A 299 -2.42 -26.04 8.32
CA ASN A 299 -1.16 -25.30 8.46
C ASN A 299 -1.23 -23.76 8.27
N ARG A 300 -2.35 -23.12 8.65
CA ARG A 300 -2.52 -21.65 8.67
C ARG A 300 -1.71 -20.89 9.73
N PHE A 301 -1.06 -21.58 10.67
CA PHE A 301 -0.13 -20.98 11.63
C PHE A 301 1.30 -20.78 11.08
N ARG A 302 1.54 -21.00 9.78
CA ARG A 302 2.72 -20.46 9.09
C ARG A 302 2.63 -18.93 9.12
N TYR A 303 3.29 -18.31 10.10
CA TYR A 303 3.61 -16.88 10.23
C TYR A 303 2.68 -15.95 9.42
N ASN A 304 1.43 -15.82 9.83
CA ASN A 304 0.59 -14.73 9.35
C ASN A 304 0.88 -13.51 10.23
N PRO A 305 1.59 -12.48 9.74
CA PRO A 305 1.91 -11.31 10.56
C PRO A 305 0.65 -10.56 11.02
N PHE A 306 -0.52 -10.84 10.42
CA PHE A 306 -1.77 -10.20 10.73
C PHE A 306 -2.64 -10.92 11.77
N THR A 307 -2.14 -12.02 12.35
CA THR A 307 -2.86 -12.80 13.37
C THR A 307 -1.94 -13.14 14.53
N ILE A 308 -2.28 -12.66 15.73
CA ILE A 308 -1.49 -12.87 16.95
C ILE A 308 -2.28 -13.72 17.94
N PRO A 309 -1.81 -14.93 18.28
CA PRO A 309 -2.36 -15.71 19.38
C PRO A 309 -2.21 -14.95 20.71
N LEU A 310 -3.29 -14.90 21.50
CA LEU A 310 -3.34 -14.18 22.78
C LEU A 310 -2.96 -15.04 23.99
N GLU A 311 -2.96 -16.35 23.83
CA GLU A 311 -2.41 -17.32 24.79
C GLU A 311 -0.88 -17.17 24.94
#